data_AF-Q56299-F1
#
_entry.id   AF-Q56299-F1
#
_cell.length_a   1.000
_cell.length_b   1.000
_cell.length_c   1.000
_cell.angle_alpha   90.00
_cell.angle_beta   90.00
_cell.angle_gamma   90.00
#
_symmetry.space_group_name_H-M   'P 1'
#
loop_
_entity.id
_entity.type
_entity.pdbx_description
1 polymer ?
#
loop_
_entity_poly.entity_id
_entity_poly.type
_entity_poly.pdbx_seq_one_letter_code
_entity_poly.pdbx_strand_id
1 'polypeptide(L)'
;MAGTTAQKLDNQTADRFFQSGTALNRVLTEAPYLPRCSDDKTATRVRPREYAIRYPYMQVNRPGFVSWLIFDLDHAKAMIWEDAGLPAPNLIVRNRQSGHSHLYYAIPPVCTTETARSKPIAYMKTVYGGLDFHSGPVAKTPGHPWWLTHELHAHVYELGELADYVDLAVSSPWGKGPQFDEVSHSRHCILFEHLRDYAYSIVNRERERGSFGTFTRVLEAYAHNRNSFQKLGFMDNLAQSSLKGTVKSVARWTWDRYTGWGRCHRGVMQLDKDLPLIERSASPPPAPTTGHKTTESRCAPRAACCNRRAKPSRKPLSAA
;
A
#
# COMPACT_ATOMS: atom_id res chain seq x y z
N MET A 1 33.31 -33.04 -26.10
CA MET A 1 32.77 -32.00 -27.00
C MET A 1 31.54 -31.30 -26.41
N ALA A 2 31.55 -30.91 -25.13
CA ALA A 2 30.36 -30.32 -24.45
C ALA A 2 30.56 -28.87 -23.96
N GLY A 3 31.79 -28.33 -23.98
CA GLY A 3 32.09 -27.00 -23.45
C GLY A 3 31.63 -25.83 -24.32
N THR A 4 31.54 -26.04 -25.64
CA THR A 4 31.38 -24.95 -26.62
C THR A 4 29.99 -24.31 -26.60
N THR A 5 28.94 -25.07 -26.31
CA THR A 5 27.55 -24.58 -26.36
C THR A 5 27.18 -23.73 -25.15
N ALA A 6 27.65 -24.12 -23.95
CA ALA A 6 27.42 -23.35 -22.72
C ALA A 6 28.15 -22.00 -22.77
N GLN A 7 29.45 -22.00 -23.09
CA GLN A 7 30.24 -20.76 -23.23
C GLN A 7 29.66 -19.78 -24.25
N LYS A 8 29.04 -20.29 -25.34
CA LYS A 8 28.43 -19.44 -26.37
C LYS A 8 27.10 -18.80 -25.91
N LEU A 9 26.36 -19.45 -25.01
CA LEU A 9 25.14 -18.91 -24.40
C LEU A 9 25.46 -17.92 -23.25
N ASP A 10 26.50 -18.21 -22.47
CA ASP A 10 26.95 -17.34 -21.38
C ASP A 10 27.46 -15.98 -21.92
N ASN A 11 28.22 -15.97 -23.03
CA ASN A 11 28.66 -14.73 -23.69
C ASN A 11 27.48 -13.87 -24.18
N GLN A 12 26.46 -14.48 -24.81
CA GLN A 12 25.25 -13.77 -25.26
C GLN A 12 24.51 -13.10 -24.10
N THR A 13 24.56 -13.66 -22.89
CA THR A 13 23.88 -13.10 -21.73
C THR A 13 24.63 -11.90 -21.15
N ALA A 14 25.97 -11.91 -21.21
CA ALA A 14 26.80 -10.77 -20.80
C ALA A 14 26.59 -9.55 -21.71
N ASP A 15 26.48 -9.75 -23.03
CA ASP A 15 26.28 -8.66 -24.00
C ASP A 15 24.93 -7.93 -23.80
N ARG A 16 23.88 -8.66 -23.36
CA ARG A 16 22.55 -8.08 -23.11
C ARG A 16 22.52 -6.99 -22.04
N PHE A 17 23.46 -6.98 -21.09
CA PHE A 17 23.59 -5.89 -20.11
C PHE A 17 23.91 -4.54 -20.75
N PHE A 18 24.59 -4.54 -21.90
CA PHE A 18 25.01 -3.33 -22.61
C PHE A 18 24.09 -3.00 -23.79
N GLN A 19 23.12 -3.86 -24.10
CA GLN A 19 22.08 -3.61 -25.08
C GLN A 19 20.92 -2.82 -24.48
N SER A 20 20.77 -1.56 -24.88
CA SER A 20 19.67 -0.69 -24.44
C SER A 20 18.30 -1.33 -24.68
N GLY A 21 17.38 -1.17 -23.72
CA GLY A 21 16.00 -1.65 -23.83
C GLY A 21 15.78 -3.11 -23.44
N THR A 22 16.79 -3.84 -22.95
CA THR A 22 16.63 -5.15 -22.31
C THR A 22 16.34 -5.01 -20.82
N ALA A 23 15.72 -6.03 -20.22
CA ALA A 23 15.55 -6.07 -18.77
C ALA A 23 16.90 -6.22 -18.02
N LEU A 24 17.87 -6.93 -18.61
CA LEU A 24 19.24 -7.02 -18.08
C LEU A 24 19.96 -5.67 -18.09
N ASN A 25 19.82 -4.87 -19.15
CA ASN A 25 20.33 -3.50 -19.17
C ASN A 25 19.70 -2.63 -18.09
N ARG A 26 18.38 -2.76 -17.86
CA ARG A 26 17.70 -2.08 -16.73
C ARG A 26 18.28 -2.49 -15.37
N VAL A 27 18.69 -3.75 -15.16
CA VAL A 27 19.37 -4.16 -13.90
C VAL A 27 20.64 -3.35 -13.68
N LEU A 28 21.44 -3.12 -14.73
CA LEU A 28 22.67 -2.34 -14.63
C LEU A 28 22.40 -0.83 -14.48
N THR A 29 21.46 -0.26 -15.25
CA THR A 29 21.16 1.19 -15.14
C THR A 29 20.50 1.53 -13.80
N GLU A 30 19.65 0.64 -13.28
CA GLU A 30 18.93 0.82 -12.03
C GLU A 30 19.72 0.42 -10.79
N ALA A 31 20.80 -0.35 -10.92
CA ALA A 31 21.68 -0.66 -9.80
C ALA A 31 22.26 0.63 -9.14
N PRO A 32 22.65 0.56 -7.85
CA PRO A 32 23.52 1.57 -7.25
C PRO A 32 24.78 1.82 -8.11
N TYR A 33 25.46 2.96 -7.93
CA TYR A 33 26.79 3.13 -8.54
C TYR A 33 27.82 2.17 -7.92
N LEU A 34 27.76 2.00 -6.60
CA LEU A 34 28.58 1.08 -5.80
C LEU A 34 27.68 0.08 -5.04
N PRO A 35 27.07 -0.91 -5.72
CA PRO A 35 26.26 -1.94 -5.06
C PRO A 35 27.11 -2.79 -4.11
N ARG A 36 26.45 -3.33 -3.09
CA ARG A 36 26.99 -4.48 -2.36
C ARG A 36 26.92 -5.74 -3.22
N CYS A 37 27.92 -6.60 -3.14
CA CYS A 37 27.97 -7.87 -3.84
C CYS A 37 28.79 -8.90 -3.06
N SER A 38 28.61 -10.19 -3.37
CA SER A 38 29.29 -11.28 -2.67
C SER A 38 29.21 -12.60 -3.45
N ASP A 39 30.15 -13.51 -3.13
CA ASP A 39 30.17 -14.88 -3.66
C ASP A 39 29.14 -15.79 -2.95
N ASP A 40 28.68 -15.38 -1.77
CA ASP A 40 27.64 -16.00 -0.93
C ASP A 40 26.50 -14.99 -0.66
N LYS A 41 25.52 -15.32 0.21
CA LYS A 41 24.42 -14.41 0.57
C LYS A 41 24.83 -13.25 1.53
N THR A 42 26.11 -12.99 1.81
CA THR A 42 26.55 -12.06 2.89
C THR A 42 26.65 -10.58 2.53
N ALA A 43 26.69 -10.22 1.23
CA ALA A 43 26.87 -8.83 0.74
C ALA A 43 28.09 -8.09 1.32
N THR A 44 29.20 -8.82 1.49
CA THR A 44 30.45 -8.35 2.13
C THR A 44 31.30 -7.39 1.29
N ARG A 45 31.19 -7.38 -0.05
CA ARG A 45 32.00 -6.52 -0.92
C ARG A 45 31.19 -5.33 -1.43
N VAL A 46 31.88 -4.23 -1.73
CA VAL A 46 31.32 -3.06 -2.44
C VAL A 46 32.16 -2.83 -3.69
N ARG A 47 31.54 -2.74 -4.86
CA ARG A 47 32.22 -2.63 -6.17
C ARG A 47 31.40 -1.75 -7.11
N PRO A 48 32.01 -1.11 -8.13
CA PRO A 48 31.24 -0.49 -9.21
C PRO A 48 30.33 -1.54 -9.88
N ARG A 49 29.12 -1.14 -10.27
CA ARG A 49 28.08 -2.04 -10.79
C ARG A 49 28.54 -2.91 -11.97
N GLU A 50 29.40 -2.38 -12.84
CA GLU A 50 30.00 -3.05 -14.01
C GLU A 50 30.93 -4.22 -13.61
N TYR A 51 31.41 -4.22 -12.35
CA TYR A 51 32.13 -5.33 -11.73
C TYR A 51 31.24 -6.16 -10.81
N ALA A 52 30.21 -5.57 -10.19
CA ALA A 52 29.30 -6.25 -9.28
C ALA A 52 28.43 -7.31 -9.98
N ILE A 53 28.08 -7.11 -11.27
CA ILE A 53 27.39 -8.13 -12.09
C ILE A 53 28.20 -9.45 -12.25
N ARG A 54 29.50 -9.43 -11.95
CA ARG A 54 30.38 -10.61 -11.98
C ARG A 54 30.32 -11.45 -10.69
N TYR A 55 29.45 -11.09 -9.75
CA TYR A 55 29.19 -11.80 -8.52
C TYR A 55 27.82 -12.48 -8.56
N PRO A 56 27.65 -13.66 -7.95
CA PRO A 56 26.37 -14.36 -7.92
C PRO A 56 25.29 -13.63 -7.12
N TYR A 57 25.68 -12.82 -6.14
CA TYR A 57 24.74 -12.02 -5.36
C TYR A 57 25.09 -10.54 -5.43
N MET A 58 24.10 -9.69 -5.72
CA MET A 58 24.27 -8.24 -5.74
C MET A 58 23.03 -7.50 -5.21
N GLN A 59 23.28 -6.26 -4.78
CA GLN A 59 22.25 -5.27 -4.52
C GLN A 59 21.75 -4.69 -5.85
N VAL A 60 20.51 -5.03 -6.23
CA VAL A 60 19.88 -4.57 -7.47
C VAL A 60 19.14 -3.22 -7.29
N ASN A 61 18.50 -2.99 -6.15
CA ASN A 61 17.80 -1.72 -5.86
C ASN A 61 18.73 -0.68 -5.21
N ARG A 62 18.62 0.60 -5.62
CA ARG A 62 19.40 1.71 -5.04
C ARG A 62 19.02 1.98 -3.58
N PRO A 63 19.94 2.44 -2.73
CA PRO A 63 19.56 3.01 -1.44
C PRO A 63 18.51 4.12 -1.62
N GLY A 64 17.39 4.03 -0.93
CA GLY A 64 16.29 5.01 -1.02
C GLY A 64 15.41 4.91 -2.29
N PHE A 65 15.58 3.91 -3.16
CA PHE A 65 14.67 3.68 -4.29
C PHE A 65 14.41 2.18 -4.53
N VAL A 66 13.18 1.83 -4.89
CA VAL A 66 12.81 0.49 -5.36
C VAL A 66 12.35 0.61 -6.81
N SER A 67 13.08 -0.01 -7.72
CA SER A 67 12.78 -0.08 -9.16
C SER A 67 12.55 -1.52 -9.66
N TRP A 68 12.83 -2.49 -8.80
CA TRP A 68 12.59 -3.91 -8.98
C TRP A 68 11.87 -4.48 -7.77
N LEU A 69 10.71 -5.09 -8.01
CA LEU A 69 10.08 -6.00 -7.05
C LEU A 69 10.69 -7.39 -7.27
N ILE A 70 11.35 -7.92 -6.25
CA ILE A 70 12.12 -9.16 -6.32
C ILE A 70 11.53 -10.17 -5.34
N PHE A 71 11.28 -11.39 -5.81
CA PHE A 71 10.60 -12.43 -5.04
C PHE A 71 11.43 -13.70 -5.02
N ASP A 72 11.95 -14.13 -3.86
CA ASP A 72 12.68 -15.42 -3.73
C ASP A 72 11.64 -16.55 -3.58
N LEU A 73 11.72 -17.53 -4.48
CA LEU A 73 10.88 -18.72 -4.49
C LEU A 73 11.66 -19.89 -3.90
N ASP A 74 11.28 -20.29 -2.68
CA ASP A 74 11.85 -21.41 -1.93
C ASP A 74 11.46 -22.80 -2.50
N HIS A 75 11.00 -22.86 -3.75
CA HIS A 75 10.66 -24.09 -4.45
C HIS A 75 11.14 -24.10 -5.91
N ALA A 76 11.25 -25.31 -6.49
CA ALA A 76 11.77 -25.49 -7.85
C ALA A 76 10.83 -25.03 -8.99
N LYS A 77 9.55 -24.74 -8.69
CA LYS A 77 8.56 -24.22 -9.65
C LYS A 77 8.82 -22.75 -9.97
N ALA A 78 9.61 -22.47 -11.00
CA ALA A 78 9.92 -21.11 -11.44
C ALA A 78 8.77 -20.42 -12.21
N MET A 79 7.79 -21.19 -12.71
CA MET A 79 6.64 -20.70 -13.49
C MET A 79 5.36 -20.56 -12.63
N ILE A 80 5.47 -20.52 -11.30
CA ILE A 80 4.30 -20.44 -10.40
C ILE A 80 3.41 -19.20 -10.64
N TRP A 81 3.96 -18.17 -11.28
CA TRP A 81 3.21 -16.99 -11.70
C TRP A 81 2.10 -17.32 -12.71
N GLU A 82 2.28 -18.33 -13.57
CA GLU A 82 1.24 -18.84 -14.48
C GLU A 82 0.12 -19.54 -13.70
N ASP A 83 0.49 -20.46 -12.79
CA ASP A 83 -0.45 -21.17 -11.88
C ASP A 83 -1.27 -20.18 -11.02
N ALA A 84 -0.68 -19.03 -10.65
CA ALA A 84 -1.27 -17.99 -9.81
C ALA A 84 -2.06 -16.92 -10.58
N GLY A 85 -2.08 -16.96 -11.93
CA GLY A 85 -2.76 -15.94 -12.75
C GLY A 85 -2.09 -14.56 -12.73
N LEU A 86 -0.83 -14.50 -12.32
CA LEU A 86 -0.03 -13.27 -12.25
C LEU A 86 0.51 -12.87 -13.64
N PRO A 87 0.88 -11.60 -13.86
CA PRO A 87 1.52 -11.20 -15.10
C PRO A 87 2.92 -11.82 -15.20
N ALA A 88 3.47 -11.89 -16.41
CA ALA A 88 4.81 -12.44 -16.61
C ALA A 88 5.88 -11.61 -15.86
N PRO A 89 6.87 -12.25 -15.21
CA PRO A 89 8.01 -11.54 -14.65
C PRO A 89 9.00 -11.15 -15.77
N ASN A 90 9.63 -9.99 -15.65
CA ASN A 90 10.67 -9.55 -16.59
C ASN A 90 11.86 -10.53 -16.65
N LEU A 91 12.32 -10.98 -15.48
CA LEU A 91 13.45 -11.90 -15.34
C LEU A 91 13.10 -13.03 -14.36
N ILE A 92 13.51 -14.23 -14.71
CA ILE A 92 13.49 -15.43 -13.85
C ILE A 92 14.94 -15.86 -13.66
N VAL A 93 15.46 -15.77 -12.43
CA VAL A 93 16.85 -16.12 -12.09
C VAL A 93 16.89 -17.36 -11.21
N ARG A 94 17.13 -18.52 -11.83
CA ARG A 94 17.01 -19.85 -11.21
C ARG A 94 18.36 -20.43 -10.80
N ASN A 95 18.43 -21.03 -9.61
CA ASN A 95 19.56 -21.85 -9.22
C ASN A 95 19.56 -23.17 -10.02
N ARG A 96 20.66 -23.44 -10.75
CA ARG A 96 20.81 -24.61 -11.63
C ARG A 96 20.76 -25.96 -10.90
N GLN A 97 21.03 -25.99 -9.60
CA GLN A 97 21.07 -27.21 -8.77
C GLN A 97 19.78 -27.40 -7.96
N SER A 98 19.43 -26.43 -7.11
CA SER A 98 18.26 -26.55 -6.21
C SER A 98 16.93 -26.13 -6.84
N GLY A 99 16.96 -25.46 -7.99
CA GLY A 99 15.77 -24.98 -8.69
C GLY A 99 15.11 -23.74 -8.08
N HIS A 100 15.47 -23.31 -6.86
CA HIS A 100 14.98 -22.06 -6.24
C HIS A 100 15.26 -20.86 -7.16
N SER A 101 14.29 -19.97 -7.34
CA SER A 101 14.37 -18.90 -8.35
C SER A 101 13.97 -17.54 -7.80
N HIS A 102 14.53 -16.46 -8.34
CA HIS A 102 14.03 -15.12 -8.09
C HIS A 102 13.18 -14.68 -9.28
N LEU A 103 11.97 -14.21 -9.03
CA LEU A 103 11.20 -13.46 -10.01
C LEU A 103 11.49 -11.96 -9.85
N TYR A 104 11.60 -11.26 -10.97
CA TYR A 104 11.83 -9.81 -11.02
C TYR A 104 10.72 -9.14 -11.82
N TYR A 105 10.07 -8.15 -11.22
CA TYR A 105 9.14 -7.25 -11.88
C TYR A 105 9.72 -5.83 -11.86
N ALA A 106 9.91 -5.25 -13.04
CA ALA A 106 10.37 -3.88 -13.22
C ALA A 106 9.22 -2.90 -12.97
N ILE A 107 9.42 -1.93 -12.08
CA ILE A 107 8.44 -0.88 -11.79
C ILE A 107 9.07 0.53 -11.96
N PRO A 108 8.28 1.60 -12.13
CA PRO A 108 8.77 2.96 -11.99
C PRO A 108 9.46 3.16 -10.64
N PRO A 109 10.65 3.78 -10.55
CA PRO A 109 11.39 3.87 -9.29
C PRO A 109 10.63 4.61 -8.18
N VAL A 110 10.22 3.88 -7.15
CA VAL A 110 9.55 4.43 -5.96
C VAL A 110 10.61 4.91 -4.98
N CYS A 111 10.60 6.21 -4.66
CA CYS A 111 11.47 6.77 -3.62
C CYS A 111 11.01 6.30 -2.23
N THR A 112 11.94 5.76 -1.44
CA THR A 112 11.73 5.17 -0.11
C THR A 112 12.52 5.87 1.00
N THR A 113 13.06 7.07 0.74
CA THR A 113 13.69 7.92 1.76
C THR A 113 12.68 8.41 2.80
N GLU A 114 13.16 8.85 3.97
CA GLU A 114 12.31 9.40 5.04
C GLU A 114 11.51 10.64 4.61
N THR A 115 12.03 11.39 3.63
CA THR A 115 11.40 12.57 3.03
C THR A 115 10.38 12.25 1.93
N ALA A 116 10.29 11.00 1.49
CA ALA A 116 9.43 10.61 0.38
C ALA A 116 7.95 10.50 0.78
N ARG A 117 7.07 10.59 -0.22
CA ARG A 117 5.61 10.57 0.00
C ARG A 117 5.20 9.17 0.48
N SER A 118 4.59 9.10 1.66
CA SER A 118 4.14 7.82 2.26
C SER A 118 3.14 7.05 1.41
N LYS A 119 2.29 7.72 0.61
CA LYS A 119 1.26 7.09 -0.22
C LYS A 119 1.84 6.12 -1.28
N PRO A 120 2.74 6.54 -2.20
CA PRO A 120 3.44 5.62 -3.11
C PRO A 120 4.14 4.46 -2.41
N ILE A 121 4.83 4.71 -1.29
CA ILE A 121 5.55 3.67 -0.54
C ILE A 121 4.58 2.64 0.03
N ALA A 122 3.48 3.08 0.63
CA ALA A 122 2.46 2.21 1.18
C ALA A 122 1.78 1.39 0.06
N TYR A 123 1.43 2.02 -1.05
CA TYR A 123 0.79 1.34 -2.19
C TYR A 123 1.70 0.27 -2.81
N MET A 124 2.97 0.62 -3.07
CA MET A 124 4.00 -0.33 -3.50
C MET A 124 4.13 -1.51 -2.53
N LYS A 125 4.13 -1.25 -1.21
CA LYS A 125 4.19 -2.32 -0.19
C LYS A 125 2.93 -3.20 -0.17
N THR A 126 1.74 -2.65 -0.42
CA THR A 126 0.50 -3.45 -0.51
C THR A 126 0.52 -4.35 -1.74
N VAL A 127 0.89 -3.82 -2.91
CA VAL A 127 1.07 -4.61 -4.15
C VAL A 127 2.12 -5.69 -3.96
N TYR A 128 3.28 -5.33 -3.38
CA TYR A 128 4.37 -6.27 -3.12
C TYR A 128 4.01 -7.37 -2.12
N GLY A 129 3.25 -7.03 -1.07
CA GLY A 129 2.83 -7.98 -0.03
C GLY A 129 1.69 -8.91 -0.48
N GLY A 130 0.77 -8.44 -1.32
CA GLY A 130 -0.32 -9.27 -1.85
C GLY A 130 0.16 -10.32 -2.88
N LEU A 131 1.39 -10.19 -3.38
CA LEU A 131 2.04 -11.20 -4.23
C LEU A 131 2.63 -12.38 -3.41
N ASP A 132 2.54 -12.35 -2.08
CA ASP A 132 2.87 -13.45 -1.14
C ASP A 132 4.19 -14.21 -1.39
N PHE A 133 5.26 -13.48 -1.68
CA PHE A 133 6.60 -14.05 -1.82
C PHE A 133 7.63 -13.31 -0.95
N HIS A 134 8.64 -14.05 -0.48
CA HIS A 134 9.61 -13.56 0.49
C HIS A 134 10.70 -12.66 -0.15
N SER A 135 11.15 -11.67 0.64
CA SER A 135 12.15 -10.67 0.22
C SER A 135 13.48 -10.86 0.95
N GLY A 136 14.57 -10.94 0.19
CA GLY A 136 15.94 -10.91 0.73
C GLY A 136 16.64 -9.57 0.44
N PRO A 137 17.51 -9.06 1.33
CA PRO A 137 18.25 -7.80 1.09
C PRO A 137 19.30 -7.90 -0.03
N VAL A 138 19.60 -9.11 -0.51
CA VAL A 138 20.56 -9.40 -1.57
C VAL A 138 19.92 -10.38 -2.55
N ALA A 139 19.99 -10.08 -3.85
CA ALA A 139 19.31 -10.88 -4.87
C ALA A 139 20.29 -11.71 -5.71
N LYS A 140 19.82 -12.83 -6.28
CA LYS A 140 20.55 -13.63 -7.27
C LYS A 140 20.78 -12.76 -8.51
N THR A 141 22.03 -12.38 -8.79
CA THR A 141 22.41 -11.49 -9.89
C THR A 141 21.92 -12.03 -11.25
N PRO A 142 20.97 -11.35 -11.92
CA PRO A 142 20.56 -11.76 -13.27
C PRO A 142 21.76 -11.86 -14.21
N GLY A 143 21.75 -12.81 -15.15
CA GLY A 143 22.83 -13.00 -16.12
C GLY A 143 24.16 -13.56 -15.60
N HIS A 144 24.31 -13.78 -14.28
CA HIS A 144 25.52 -14.40 -13.73
C HIS A 144 25.58 -15.92 -14.04
N PRO A 145 26.71 -16.49 -14.50
CA PRO A 145 26.78 -17.89 -14.97
C PRO A 145 26.33 -18.96 -13.95
N TRP A 146 26.51 -18.72 -12.66
CA TRP A 146 26.04 -19.64 -11.59
C TRP A 146 24.51 -19.86 -11.67
N TRP A 147 23.77 -18.87 -12.14
CA TRP A 147 22.31 -18.95 -12.31
C TRP A 147 21.94 -19.21 -13.76
N LEU A 148 20.74 -19.75 -13.95
CA LEU A 148 20.06 -19.77 -15.24
C LEU A 148 19.10 -18.59 -15.26
N THR A 149 19.34 -17.62 -16.14
CA THR A 149 18.50 -16.43 -16.26
C THR A 149 17.67 -16.51 -17.53
N HIS A 150 16.36 -16.38 -17.39
CA HIS A 150 15.43 -16.18 -18.50
C HIS A 150 14.94 -14.74 -18.46
N GLU A 151 15.06 -14.03 -19.57
CA GLU A 151 14.45 -12.71 -19.78
C GLU A 151 13.22 -12.88 -20.66
N LEU A 152 12.04 -12.55 -20.13
CA LEU A 152 10.77 -12.69 -20.86
C LEU A 152 10.45 -11.39 -21.63
N HIS A 153 10.58 -10.23 -20.99
CA HIS A 153 10.32 -8.92 -21.61
C HIS A 153 10.94 -7.76 -20.81
N ALA A 154 11.00 -6.58 -21.45
CA ALA A 154 11.50 -5.35 -20.86
C ALA A 154 10.41 -4.35 -20.39
N HIS A 155 9.12 -4.73 -20.48
CA HIS A 155 7.99 -3.90 -20.01
C HIS A 155 8.19 -3.41 -18.57
N VAL A 156 7.74 -2.19 -18.27
CA VAL A 156 7.83 -1.58 -16.94
C VAL A 156 6.42 -1.48 -16.39
N TYR A 157 6.11 -2.33 -15.42
CA TYR A 157 4.80 -2.44 -14.82
C TYR A 157 4.45 -1.22 -13.98
N GLU A 158 3.34 -0.57 -14.29
CA GLU A 158 2.76 0.40 -13.37
C GLU A 158 2.26 -0.31 -12.10
N LEU A 159 2.34 0.35 -10.95
CA LEU A 159 1.85 -0.26 -9.69
C LEU A 159 0.34 -0.53 -9.72
N GLY A 160 -0.41 0.23 -10.54
CA GLY A 160 -1.82 -0.04 -10.83
C GLY A 160 -2.03 -1.30 -11.66
N GLU A 161 -1.17 -1.55 -12.64
CA GLU A 161 -1.24 -2.75 -13.48
C GLU A 161 -1.02 -4.01 -12.63
N LEU A 162 0.00 -4.03 -11.77
CA LEU A 162 0.23 -5.15 -10.84
C LEU A 162 -0.86 -5.30 -9.78
N ALA A 163 -1.52 -4.20 -9.40
CA ALA A 163 -2.62 -4.24 -8.44
C ALA A 163 -3.87 -4.96 -8.97
N ASP A 164 -4.11 -4.96 -10.28
CA ASP A 164 -5.29 -5.59 -10.88
C ASP A 164 -5.23 -7.13 -10.86
N TYR A 165 -4.02 -7.71 -10.72
CA TYR A 165 -3.80 -9.17 -10.63
C TYR A 165 -3.76 -9.71 -9.20
N VAL A 166 -3.86 -8.83 -8.20
CA VAL A 166 -3.66 -9.16 -6.80
C VAL A 166 -4.90 -8.77 -6.03
N ASP A 167 -5.44 -9.66 -5.20
CA ASP A 167 -6.48 -9.27 -4.25
C ASP A 167 -5.83 -8.39 -3.18
N LEU A 168 -5.72 -7.09 -3.49
CA LEU A 168 -5.23 -6.09 -2.57
C LEU A 168 -6.20 -6.03 -1.39
N ALA A 169 -5.91 -6.83 -0.36
CA ALA A 169 -6.46 -6.67 0.96
C ALA A 169 -6.12 -5.24 1.41
N VAL A 170 -7.02 -4.30 1.10
CA VAL A 170 -6.92 -2.88 1.43
C VAL A 170 -6.93 -2.81 2.95
N SER A 171 -5.72 -2.91 3.51
CA SER A 171 -5.42 -2.64 4.90
C SER A 171 -5.55 -1.14 5.06
N SER A 172 -6.81 -0.69 5.01
CA SER A 172 -7.21 0.65 5.40
C SER A 172 -6.62 0.86 6.78
N PRO A 173 -5.79 1.90 6.99
CA PRO A 173 -5.27 2.25 8.31
C PRO A 173 -6.38 2.55 9.34
N TRP A 174 -7.63 2.61 8.85
CA TRP A 174 -8.87 2.92 9.56
C TRP A 174 -9.88 1.75 9.56
N GLY A 175 -9.53 0.59 8.97
CA GLY A 175 -10.45 -0.54 8.75
C GLY A 175 -10.12 -1.80 9.55
N LYS A 176 -8.84 -2.05 9.86
CA LYS A 176 -8.49 -3.02 10.91
C LYS A 176 -8.62 -2.33 12.27
N GLY A 177 -9.29 -2.99 13.21
CA GLY A 177 -9.19 -2.61 14.63
C GLY A 177 -7.72 -2.68 15.09
N PRO A 178 -7.35 -2.00 16.18
CA PRO A 178 -5.96 -1.83 16.58
C PRO A 178 -5.18 -3.14 16.64
N GLN A 179 -4.19 -3.29 15.76
CA GLN A 179 -3.22 -4.39 15.80
C GLN A 179 -2.15 -4.06 16.85
N PHE A 180 -2.51 -4.26 18.13
CA PHE A 180 -1.63 -3.97 19.27
C PHE A 180 -0.30 -4.76 19.25
N ASP A 181 -0.27 -5.92 18.59
CA ASP A 181 0.91 -6.80 18.55
C ASP A 181 1.87 -6.51 17.37
N GLU A 182 1.38 -5.94 16.27
CA GLU A 182 2.21 -5.60 15.09
C GLU A 182 2.75 -4.16 15.16
N VAL A 183 2.05 -3.26 15.87
CA VAL A 183 2.42 -1.84 15.95
C VAL A 183 3.27 -1.55 17.18
N SER A 184 4.59 -1.56 16.93
CA SER A 184 5.63 -0.73 17.55
C SER A 184 6.33 -1.18 18.84
N HIS A 185 7.67 -1.18 18.76
CA HIS A 185 8.61 -1.28 19.89
C HIS A 185 8.62 -0.02 20.81
N SER A 186 7.66 0.91 20.68
CA SER A 186 7.69 2.22 21.33
C SER A 186 6.48 2.45 22.21
N ARG A 187 6.73 2.65 23.52
CA ARG A 187 5.73 3.01 24.55
C ARG A 187 4.79 4.14 24.11
N HIS A 188 5.32 5.16 23.43
CA HIS A 188 4.55 6.30 22.94
C HIS A 188 3.57 5.92 21.82
N CYS A 189 4.00 5.08 20.88
CA CYS A 189 3.17 4.62 19.77
C CYS A 189 2.06 3.68 20.27
N ILE A 190 2.39 2.71 21.13
CA ILE A 190 1.40 1.83 21.79
C ILE A 190 0.33 2.67 22.52
N LEU A 191 0.73 3.67 23.31
CA LEU A 191 -0.21 4.55 24.00
C LEU A 191 -1.09 5.35 23.03
N PHE A 192 -0.50 5.88 21.96
CA PHE A 192 -1.22 6.68 20.96
C PHE A 192 -2.31 5.86 20.25
N GLU A 193 -2.00 4.62 19.86
CA GLU A 193 -2.97 3.70 19.25
C GLU A 193 -4.14 3.38 20.20
N HIS A 194 -3.84 3.00 21.46
CA HIS A 194 -4.88 2.81 22.48
C HIS A 194 -5.74 4.08 22.69
N LEU A 195 -5.12 5.26 22.70
CA LEU A 195 -5.82 6.53 22.95
C LEU A 195 -6.71 6.96 21.78
N ARG A 196 -6.23 6.86 20.53
CA ARG A 196 -6.99 7.31 19.36
C ARG A 196 -8.28 6.50 19.22
N ASP A 197 -8.23 5.19 19.40
CA ASP A 197 -9.40 4.33 19.19
C ASP A 197 -10.41 4.48 20.32
N TYR A 198 -9.95 4.61 21.56
CA TYR A 198 -10.84 4.97 22.66
C TYR A 198 -11.47 6.35 22.44
N ALA A 199 -10.70 7.35 22.00
CA ALA A 199 -11.22 8.67 21.67
C ALA A 199 -12.28 8.65 20.56
N TYR A 200 -12.05 7.89 19.48
CA TYR A 200 -13.02 7.71 18.39
C TYR A 200 -14.32 7.06 18.87
N SER A 201 -14.24 6.11 19.81
CA SER A 201 -15.43 5.44 20.36
C SER A 201 -16.33 6.34 21.23
N ILE A 202 -15.76 7.36 21.89
CA ILE A 202 -16.51 8.21 22.83
C ILE A 202 -16.80 9.64 22.31
N VAL A 203 -16.03 10.17 21.37
CA VAL A 203 -16.07 11.61 21.00
C VAL A 203 -17.45 12.11 20.60
N ASN A 204 -18.24 11.33 19.86
CA ASN A 204 -19.60 11.75 19.47
C ASN A 204 -20.52 11.88 20.70
N ARG A 205 -20.48 10.91 21.62
CA ARG A 205 -21.23 10.96 22.88
C ARG A 205 -20.80 12.14 23.76
N GLU A 206 -19.50 12.41 23.84
CA GLU A 206 -18.97 13.53 24.64
C GLU A 206 -19.22 14.91 24.00
N ARG A 207 -19.43 14.99 22.67
CA ARG A 207 -19.94 16.20 21.99
C ARG A 207 -21.42 16.43 22.23
N GLU A 208 -22.22 15.37 22.28
CA GLU A 208 -23.67 15.45 22.51
C GLU A 208 -24.03 15.74 23.97
N ARG A 209 -23.27 15.19 24.92
CA ARG A 209 -23.61 15.20 26.37
C ARG A 209 -22.62 15.95 27.26
N GLY A 210 -21.48 16.37 26.71
CA GLY A 210 -20.33 16.82 27.50
C GLY A 210 -19.65 18.06 26.93
N SER A 211 -18.36 18.16 27.21
CA SER A 211 -17.51 19.27 26.77
C SER A 211 -16.12 18.75 26.41
N PHE A 212 -15.34 19.55 25.69
CA PHE A 212 -13.93 19.23 25.41
C PHE A 212 -13.11 18.97 26.69
N GLY A 213 -13.42 19.67 27.79
CA GLY A 213 -12.77 19.43 29.09
C GLY A 213 -13.14 18.07 29.68
N THR A 214 -14.42 17.69 29.62
CA THR A 214 -14.91 16.38 30.06
C THR A 214 -14.26 15.25 29.25
N PHE A 215 -14.27 15.37 27.91
CA PHE A 215 -13.64 14.45 26.98
C PHE A 215 -12.14 14.29 27.26
N THR A 216 -11.41 15.40 27.42
CA THR A 216 -9.98 15.37 27.75
C THR A 216 -9.71 14.66 29.08
N ARG A 217 -10.50 14.94 30.13
CA ARG A 217 -10.36 14.27 31.44
C ARG A 217 -10.60 12.75 31.37
N VAL A 218 -11.56 12.31 30.55
CA VAL A 218 -11.82 10.88 30.31
C VAL A 218 -10.65 10.21 29.57
N LEU A 219 -10.06 10.90 28.58
CA LEU A 219 -8.86 10.41 27.89
C LEU A 219 -7.61 10.41 28.78
N GLU A 220 -7.44 11.40 29.67
CA GLU A 220 -6.36 11.40 30.66
C GLU A 220 -6.49 10.19 31.59
N ALA A 221 -7.67 9.96 32.19
CA ALA A 221 -7.90 8.81 33.06
C ALA A 221 -7.63 7.46 32.36
N TYR A 222 -8.01 7.34 31.08
CA TYR A 222 -7.70 6.17 30.25
C TYR A 222 -6.19 6.00 30.00
N ALA A 223 -5.49 7.09 29.65
CA ALA A 223 -4.04 7.08 29.47
C ALA A 223 -3.29 6.67 30.75
N HIS A 224 -3.72 7.20 31.90
CA HIS A 224 -3.16 6.85 33.21
C HIS A 224 -3.28 5.35 33.51
N ASN A 225 -4.44 4.75 33.26
CA ASN A 225 -4.66 3.31 33.45
C ASN A 225 -3.77 2.47 32.50
N ARG A 226 -3.70 2.88 31.22
CA ARG A 226 -2.87 2.23 30.20
C ARG A 226 -1.35 2.43 30.38
N ASN A 227 -0.90 3.35 31.23
CA ASN A 227 0.52 3.60 31.50
C ASN A 227 1.17 2.55 32.43
N SER A 228 0.94 1.27 32.17
CA SER A 228 1.48 0.12 32.91
C SER A 228 2.55 -0.63 32.11
N PHE A 229 3.40 0.09 31.37
CA PHE A 229 4.42 -0.47 30.47
C PHE A 229 5.44 -1.38 31.15
N GLN A 230 5.70 -1.20 32.45
CA GLN A 230 6.52 -2.14 33.23
C GLN A 230 5.95 -3.56 33.27
N LYS A 231 4.62 -3.73 33.20
CA LYS A 231 3.97 -5.04 33.09
C LYS A 231 4.06 -5.64 31.67
N LEU A 232 4.49 -4.85 30.69
CA LEU A 232 4.66 -5.21 29.28
C LEU A 232 6.15 -5.38 28.90
N GLY A 233 7.05 -5.50 29.88
CA GLY A 233 8.48 -5.75 29.67
C GLY A 233 9.34 -4.51 29.38
N PHE A 234 8.79 -3.29 29.47
CA PHE A 234 9.59 -2.06 29.37
C PHE A 234 10.21 -1.69 30.74
N MET A 235 11.38 -1.05 30.73
CA MET A 235 12.05 -0.64 31.97
C MET A 235 11.23 0.36 32.81
N ASP A 236 10.63 1.35 32.15
CA ASP A 236 9.89 2.43 32.81
C ASP A 236 8.54 2.72 32.13
N ASN A 237 7.59 3.21 32.94
CA ASN A 237 6.35 3.81 32.44
C ASN A 237 6.63 5.21 31.83
N LEU A 238 5.70 5.75 31.05
CA LEU A 238 5.83 7.10 30.50
C LEU A 238 5.67 8.16 31.60
N ALA A 239 6.47 9.22 31.50
CA ALA A 239 6.37 10.38 32.38
C ALA A 239 5.01 11.09 32.22
N GLN A 240 4.55 11.74 33.30
CA GLN A 240 3.24 12.41 33.32
C GLN A 240 3.12 13.56 32.31
N SER A 241 4.22 14.25 32.02
CA SER A 241 4.31 15.24 30.94
C SER A 241 4.09 14.61 29.56
N SER A 242 4.73 13.47 29.29
CA SER A 242 4.58 12.69 28.05
C SER A 242 3.16 12.15 27.85
N LEU A 243 2.51 11.67 28.91
CA LEU A 243 1.10 11.27 28.87
C LEU A 243 0.21 12.45 28.47
N LYS A 244 0.31 13.58 29.19
CA LYS A 244 -0.50 14.78 28.95
C LYS A 244 -0.28 15.36 27.55
N GLY A 245 0.97 15.35 27.06
CA GLY A 245 1.29 15.76 25.69
C GLY A 245 0.58 14.88 24.64
N THR A 246 0.63 13.56 24.82
CA THR A 246 -0.02 12.59 23.92
C THR A 246 -1.55 12.74 23.96
N VAL A 247 -2.14 12.80 25.15
CA VAL A 247 -3.59 13.00 25.34
C VAL A 247 -4.05 14.32 24.74
N LYS A 248 -3.35 15.43 24.98
CA LYS A 248 -3.69 16.75 24.42
C LYS A 248 -3.70 16.74 22.88
N SER A 249 -2.73 16.05 22.27
CA SER A 249 -2.66 15.89 20.81
C SER A 249 -3.87 15.11 20.26
N VAL A 250 -4.12 13.91 20.81
CA VAL A 250 -5.24 13.05 20.40
C VAL A 250 -6.59 13.72 20.65
N ALA A 251 -6.79 14.28 21.86
CA ALA A 251 -8.02 14.96 22.22
C ALA A 251 -8.32 16.12 21.27
N ARG A 252 -7.34 16.99 21.01
CA ARG A 252 -7.55 18.17 20.14
C ARG A 252 -7.83 17.77 18.70
N TRP A 253 -7.06 16.83 18.13
CA TRP A 253 -7.28 16.38 16.76
C TRP A 253 -8.65 15.70 16.60
N THR A 254 -9.00 14.82 17.53
CA THR A 254 -10.27 14.07 17.49
C THR A 254 -11.47 15.01 17.68
N TRP A 255 -11.38 15.96 18.62
CA TRP A 255 -12.47 16.91 18.85
C TRP A 255 -12.70 17.87 17.67
N ASP A 256 -11.64 18.33 17.00
CA ASP A 256 -11.75 19.31 15.91
C ASP A 256 -11.99 18.67 14.53
N ARG A 257 -11.44 17.47 14.26
CA ARG A 257 -11.39 16.90 12.88
C ARG A 257 -12.09 15.55 12.69
N TYR A 258 -12.29 14.76 13.74
CA TYR A 258 -12.93 13.45 13.57
C TYR A 258 -14.45 13.61 13.48
N THR A 259 -15.06 13.32 12.34
CA THR A 259 -16.51 13.50 12.12
C THR A 259 -17.33 12.21 12.28
N GLY A 260 -16.70 11.07 12.61
CA GLY A 260 -17.38 9.79 12.87
C GLY A 260 -18.20 9.23 11.70
N TRP A 261 -18.07 9.79 10.50
CA TRP A 261 -18.84 9.37 9.33
C TRP A 261 -18.27 8.09 8.70
N GLY A 262 -18.71 6.95 9.23
CA GLY A 262 -18.64 5.63 8.57
C GLY A 262 -19.47 5.53 7.28
N ARG A 263 -19.69 6.62 6.54
CA ARG A 263 -20.31 6.65 5.20
C ARG A 263 -19.29 6.59 4.06
N CYS A 264 -18.01 6.36 4.38
CA CYS A 264 -16.98 5.98 3.41
C CYS A 264 -16.70 4.46 3.42
N HIS A 265 -17.74 3.63 3.57
CA HIS A 265 -17.73 2.23 3.11
C HIS A 265 -17.76 2.18 1.57
N ARG A 266 -16.70 2.67 0.92
CA ARG A 266 -16.44 2.40 -0.51
C ARG A 266 -15.93 0.97 -0.62
N GLY A 267 -16.81 0.03 -0.98
CA GLY A 267 -16.40 -1.32 -1.41
C GLY A 267 -17.03 -2.51 -0.69
N VAL A 268 -17.86 -2.31 0.35
CA VAL A 268 -18.60 -3.43 0.98
C VAL A 268 -20.08 -3.14 0.95
N MET A 269 -20.75 -3.64 -0.10
CA MET A 269 -22.21 -3.78 -0.06
C MET A 269 -22.57 -4.77 1.05
N GLN A 270 -23.62 -4.49 1.81
CA GLN A 270 -24.14 -5.39 2.87
C GLN A 270 -24.87 -6.58 2.23
N LEU A 271 -24.14 -7.37 1.46
CA LEU A 271 -24.58 -8.65 0.93
C LEU A 271 -24.17 -9.75 1.90
N ASP A 272 -24.93 -10.85 1.86
CA ASP A 272 -24.68 -11.98 2.73
C ASP A 272 -23.28 -12.58 2.51
N LYS A 273 -22.63 -12.99 3.59
CA LYS A 273 -21.26 -13.53 3.56
C LYS A 273 -21.19 -14.91 2.90
N ASP A 274 -22.32 -15.59 2.80
CA ASP A 274 -22.40 -16.96 2.28
C ASP A 274 -22.70 -17.01 0.77
N LEU A 275 -22.94 -15.87 0.11
CA LEU A 275 -23.13 -15.77 -1.34
C LEU A 275 -21.79 -15.87 -2.10
N PRO A 276 -21.69 -16.59 -3.23
CA PRO A 276 -20.47 -16.62 -4.05
C PRO A 276 -20.12 -15.24 -4.63
N LEU A 277 -18.82 -14.97 -4.81
CA LEU A 277 -18.28 -13.63 -5.12
C LEU A 277 -18.89 -13.00 -6.40
N ILE A 278 -19.17 -13.84 -7.41
CA ILE A 278 -19.72 -13.44 -8.71
C ILE A 278 -21.12 -12.81 -8.57
N GLU A 279 -21.97 -13.36 -7.70
CA GLU A 279 -23.32 -12.84 -7.45
C GLU A 279 -23.26 -11.50 -6.67
N ARG A 280 -22.23 -11.31 -5.84
CA ARG A 280 -22.01 -10.04 -5.12
C ARG A 280 -21.62 -8.89 -6.04
N SER A 281 -20.85 -9.16 -7.09
CA SER A 281 -20.48 -8.16 -8.10
C SER A 281 -21.58 -7.87 -9.11
N ALA A 282 -22.48 -8.83 -9.36
CA ALA A 282 -23.59 -8.67 -10.32
C ALA A 282 -24.83 -7.97 -9.74
N SER A 283 -24.94 -7.87 -8.41
CA SER A 283 -26.12 -7.31 -7.74
C SER A 283 -26.18 -5.78 -7.88
N PRO A 284 -27.28 -5.18 -8.37
CA PRO A 284 -27.44 -3.73 -8.41
C PRO A 284 -27.63 -3.14 -7.00
N PRO A 285 -27.22 -1.88 -6.76
CA PRO A 285 -27.33 -1.25 -5.45
C PRO A 285 -28.80 -1.09 -5.04
N PRO A 286 -29.18 -1.36 -3.77
CA PRO A 286 -30.52 -1.08 -3.29
C PRO A 286 -30.82 0.42 -3.37
N ALA A 287 -32.00 0.76 -3.88
CA ALA A 287 -32.43 2.15 -3.98
C ALA A 287 -32.41 2.84 -2.60
N PRO A 288 -31.97 4.11 -2.50
CA PRO A 288 -31.88 4.79 -1.22
C PRO A 288 -33.26 4.91 -0.58
N THR A 289 -33.46 4.21 0.54
CA THR A 289 -34.64 4.33 1.40
C THR A 289 -34.70 5.74 1.97
N THR A 290 -35.39 6.62 1.23
CA THR A 290 -35.69 7.98 1.64
C THR A 290 -36.73 7.88 2.74
N GLY A 291 -36.27 7.82 3.99
CA GLY A 291 -37.14 7.71 5.15
C GLY A 291 -38.14 8.86 5.17
N HIS A 292 -39.42 8.53 4.94
CA HIS A 292 -40.52 9.49 5.01
C HIS A 292 -40.55 10.09 6.42
N LYS A 293 -40.11 11.34 6.55
CA LYS A 293 -40.45 12.15 7.72
C LYS A 293 -41.90 12.58 7.56
N THR A 294 -42.79 11.86 8.24
CA THR A 294 -44.19 12.25 8.39
C THR A 294 -44.24 13.60 9.10
N THR A 295 -44.53 14.66 8.36
CA THR A 295 -44.98 15.93 8.91
C THR A 295 -46.42 16.12 8.51
N GLU A 296 -47.33 15.69 9.39
CA GLU A 296 -48.74 16.05 9.28
C GLU A 296 -48.89 17.56 9.48
N SER A 297 -49.41 18.25 8.48
CA SER A 297 -50.11 19.52 8.68
C SER A 297 -51.16 19.69 7.59
N ARG A 298 -52.42 19.73 8.03
CA ARG A 298 -53.62 19.99 7.22
C ARG A 298 -53.46 21.25 6.36
N CYS A 299 -53.91 21.21 5.10
CA CYS A 299 -55.14 21.90 4.70
C CYS A 299 -55.62 21.52 3.28
N ALA A 300 -56.90 21.76 3.02
CA ALA A 300 -57.69 21.17 1.93
C ALA A 300 -57.45 21.78 0.52
N PRO A 301 -57.80 21.06 -0.57
CA PRO A 301 -57.63 21.53 -1.94
C PRO A 301 -58.74 22.49 -2.39
N ARG A 302 -58.42 23.41 -3.30
CA ARG A 302 -59.43 24.08 -4.14
C ARG A 302 -58.87 24.43 -5.51
N ALA A 303 -59.50 23.89 -6.54
CA ALA A 303 -59.23 24.26 -7.93
C ALA A 303 -59.90 25.60 -8.26
N ALA A 304 -59.25 26.45 -9.07
CA ALA A 304 -59.88 27.21 -10.16
C ALA A 304 -58.87 28.05 -10.95
N CYS A 305 -58.86 27.83 -12.26
CA CYS A 305 -58.76 28.82 -13.34
C CYS A 305 -58.04 30.18 -13.08
N CYS A 306 -56.97 30.44 -13.85
CA CYS A 306 -57.03 31.57 -14.78
C CYS A 306 -56.09 31.39 -15.98
N ASN A 307 -56.66 31.60 -17.16
CA ASN A 307 -56.03 31.42 -18.46
C ASN A 307 -55.99 32.76 -19.19
N ARG A 308 -54.83 33.16 -19.77
CA ARG A 308 -54.58 34.22 -20.78
C ARG A 308 -53.13 34.71 -20.65
N ARG A 309 -52.40 35.17 -21.67
CA ARG A 309 -52.37 35.06 -23.15
C ARG A 309 -51.20 35.98 -23.57
N ALA A 310 -50.41 35.58 -24.56
CA ALA A 310 -49.25 36.32 -25.07
C ALA A 310 -49.55 37.74 -25.62
N LYS A 311 -48.54 38.63 -25.62
CA LYS A 311 -47.83 39.09 -26.86
C LYS A 311 -46.63 40.03 -26.58
N PRO A 312 -45.73 40.28 -27.57
CA PRO A 312 -44.43 40.93 -27.36
C PRO A 312 -44.25 42.33 -27.99
N SER A 313 -43.09 42.94 -27.70
CA SER A 313 -42.36 43.99 -28.45
C SER A 313 -42.86 45.45 -28.45
N ARG A 314 -41.93 46.39 -28.18
CA ARG A 314 -41.63 47.60 -28.99
C ARG A 314 -40.39 48.37 -28.47
N LYS A 315 -39.41 48.56 -29.37
CA LYS A 315 -38.52 49.75 -29.47
C LYS A 315 -39.27 50.81 -30.32
N PRO A 316 -38.79 52.06 -30.57
CA PRO A 316 -37.43 52.64 -30.40
C PRO A 316 -37.44 53.75 -29.31
N LEU A 317 -36.63 54.82 -29.21
CA LEU A 317 -35.84 55.62 -30.17
C LEU A 317 -34.53 56.18 -29.54
N SER A 318 -34.01 57.30 -30.05
CA SER A 318 -32.73 57.95 -29.74
C SER A 318 -32.94 59.44 -29.43
N ALA A 319 -32.12 60.04 -28.56
CA ALA A 319 -31.46 61.35 -28.77
C ALA A 319 -30.51 61.70 -27.60
N ALA A 320 -29.49 62.53 -27.90
CA ALA A 320 -28.41 63.04 -27.03
C ALA A 320 -27.30 62.01 -26.70
#